data_AF-A0AA51QUL1-F1
#
_entry.id   AF-A0AA51QUL1-F1
#
_cell.length_a   1.000
_cell.length_b   1.000
_cell.length_c   1.000
_cell.angle_alpha   90.00
_cell.angle_beta   90.00
_cell.angle_gamma   90.00
#
_symmetry.space_group_name_H-M   'P 1'
#
loop_
_entity.id
_entity.type
_entity.pdbx_description
1 polymer ?
#
loop_
_entity_poly.entity_id
_entity_poly.type
_entity_poly.pdbx_seq_one_letter_code
_entity_poly.pdbx_strand_id
1 'polypeptide(L)'
;MPVTRSALADAYARLSEVLPGLGVTELGTDGGVPRGGGWVTGAALAAGGSELTDFLVWDEAQVLRDYGQRARPDVIASFGLHRYAWPACLLITVPWFLHRRVPRYPADHVAYDRTAEGLPLGRMAVRGAGFACLPGDPAAALPGARVVADEEALRAEVRASVAEHLEPVLAGFGPRARRRGRALWGMATDEVVEGLWYVAHLLGEQERARHELELLLPGATKPYVGDAAFRELKGPDGEPLHTRDRASCCMFYTLRPEDTCATCPRTCDADRVNKLLATAG
;
A
#
# COMPACT_ATOMS: atom_id res chain seq x y z
N MET A 1 -5.35 22.63 27.31
CA MET A 1 -4.34 21.55 27.45
C MET A 1 -3.56 21.49 26.15
N PRO A 2 -2.22 21.36 26.16
CA PRO A 2 -1.48 21.20 24.92
C PRO A 2 -1.97 19.92 24.22
N VAL A 3 -2.32 20.02 22.94
CA VAL A 3 -2.66 18.87 22.13
C VAL A 3 -1.39 18.03 22.03
N THR A 4 -1.35 16.89 22.72
CA THR A 4 -0.24 15.96 22.61
C THR A 4 -0.15 15.53 21.15
N ARG A 5 0.94 15.89 20.49
CA ARG A 5 1.18 15.53 19.09
C ARG A 5 1.23 14.01 18.97
N SER A 6 0.51 13.45 18.00
CA SER A 6 0.48 12.00 17.77
C SER A 6 1.89 11.45 17.55
N ALA A 7 2.15 10.22 18.00
CA ALA A 7 3.39 9.49 17.76
C ALA A 7 3.69 9.26 16.27
N LEU A 8 2.68 9.44 15.40
CA LEU A 8 2.74 9.19 13.96
C LEU A 8 2.74 10.47 13.12
N ALA A 9 2.49 11.63 13.75
CA ALA A 9 2.30 12.89 13.04
C ALA A 9 3.53 13.29 12.21
N ASP A 10 4.75 13.04 12.72
CA ASP A 10 5.99 13.32 11.98
C ASP A 10 6.12 12.43 10.73
N ALA A 11 5.71 11.16 10.82
CA ALA A 11 5.74 10.23 9.70
C ALA A 11 4.80 10.67 8.57
N TYR A 12 3.57 11.06 8.93
CA TYR A 12 2.58 11.51 7.97
C TYR A 12 2.86 12.89 7.41
N ALA A 13 3.43 13.79 8.21
CA ALA A 13 3.93 15.07 7.70
C ALA A 13 5.03 14.83 6.64
N ARG A 14 5.99 13.93 6.92
CA ARG A 14 7.04 13.58 5.95
C ARG A 14 6.48 12.89 4.71
N LEU A 15 5.49 12.01 4.85
CA LEU A 15 4.81 11.38 3.72
C LEU A 15 4.14 12.43 2.83
N SER A 16 3.38 13.37 3.40
CA SER A 16 2.72 14.42 2.64
C SER A 16 3.70 15.40 1.99
N GLU A 17 4.88 15.60 2.56
CA GLU A 17 5.93 16.42 1.95
C GLU A 17 6.46 15.79 0.64
N VAL A 18 6.78 14.49 0.67
CA VAL A 18 7.36 13.81 -0.50
C VAL A 18 6.31 13.30 -1.48
N LEU A 19 5.08 13.06 -1.01
CA LEU A 19 3.95 12.58 -1.80
C LEU A 19 2.72 13.48 -1.60
N PRO A 20 2.75 14.73 -2.09
CA PRO A 20 1.70 15.72 -1.84
C PRO A 20 0.35 15.35 -2.44
N GLY A 21 0.31 14.37 -3.37
CA GLY A 21 -0.93 13.87 -3.94
C GLY A 21 -1.75 12.97 -3.01
N LEU A 22 -1.20 12.57 -1.84
CA LEU A 22 -1.88 11.77 -0.82
C LEU A 22 -2.04 12.57 0.48
N GLY A 23 -3.28 12.77 0.91
CA GLY A 23 -3.59 13.39 2.21
C GLY A 23 -3.79 12.33 3.30
N VAL A 24 -3.26 12.57 4.50
CA VAL A 24 -3.53 11.74 5.69
C VAL A 24 -3.95 12.63 6.84
N THR A 25 -5.12 12.34 7.41
CA THR A 25 -5.67 13.05 8.57
C THR A 25 -5.88 12.08 9.73
N GLU A 26 -5.19 12.33 10.84
CA GLU A 26 -5.43 11.61 12.08
C GLU A 26 -6.68 12.17 12.79
N LEU A 27 -7.63 11.29 13.09
CA LEU A 27 -8.85 11.63 13.81
C LEU A 27 -8.61 11.60 15.32
N GLY A 28 -9.27 12.49 16.04
CA GLY A 28 -9.32 12.45 17.51
C GLY A 28 -10.06 11.22 18.05
N THR A 29 -10.10 11.13 19.37
CA THR A 29 -10.81 10.04 20.10
C THR A 29 -12.33 10.11 19.93
N ASP A 30 -12.86 11.27 19.57
CA ASP A 30 -14.29 11.54 19.54
C ASP A 30 -14.80 11.57 18.08
N GLY A 31 -15.82 10.75 17.79
CA GLY A 31 -16.47 10.66 16.48
C GLY A 31 -16.21 9.34 15.74
N GLY A 32 -16.97 9.09 14.67
CA GLY A 32 -16.76 7.96 13.74
C GLY A 32 -15.76 8.31 12.64
N VAL A 33 -15.33 7.33 11.83
CA VAL A 33 -14.63 7.68 10.58
C VAL A 33 -15.62 8.32 9.60
N PRO A 34 -15.20 9.26 8.73
CA PRO A 34 -16.08 9.89 7.76
C PRO A 34 -16.82 8.88 6.87
N ARG A 35 -18.06 9.22 6.51
CA ARG A 35 -18.92 8.42 5.62
C ARG A 35 -19.67 9.36 4.67
N GLY A 36 -19.92 8.91 3.44
CA GLY A 36 -20.62 9.69 2.42
C GLY A 36 -19.74 10.80 1.82
N GLY A 37 -20.26 11.53 0.83
CA GLY A 37 -19.55 12.67 0.24
C GLY A 37 -18.16 12.33 -0.35
N GLY A 38 -18.05 11.17 -1.01
CA GLY A 38 -16.78 10.65 -1.57
C GLY A 38 -16.04 9.66 -0.66
N TRP A 39 -16.34 9.66 0.64
CA TRP A 39 -15.72 8.75 1.61
C TRP A 39 -16.30 7.34 1.56
N VAL A 40 -15.40 6.35 1.45
CA VAL A 40 -15.66 4.93 1.67
C VAL A 40 -14.79 4.41 2.82
N THR A 41 -15.35 3.59 3.71
CA THR A 41 -14.57 2.98 4.81
C THR A 41 -13.97 1.65 4.37
N GLY A 42 -12.84 1.26 4.97
CA GLY A 42 -12.27 -0.08 4.77
C GLY A 42 -13.28 -1.18 5.11
N ALA A 43 -14.08 -1.00 6.16
CA ALA A 43 -15.18 -1.89 6.51
C ALA A 43 -16.29 -1.97 5.44
N ALA A 44 -16.62 -0.86 4.77
CA ALA A 44 -17.59 -0.86 3.68
C ALA A 44 -17.06 -1.61 2.44
N LEU A 45 -15.76 -1.48 2.15
CA LEU A 45 -15.11 -2.28 1.11
C LEU A 45 -15.08 -3.78 1.49
N ALA A 46 -14.77 -4.08 2.75
CA ALA A 46 -14.76 -5.44 3.29
C ALA A 46 -16.13 -6.13 3.25
N ALA A 47 -17.22 -5.38 3.43
CA ALA A 47 -18.58 -5.90 3.33
C ALA A 47 -18.92 -6.39 1.90
N GLY A 48 -18.21 -5.93 0.88
CA GLY A 48 -18.35 -6.40 -0.50
C GLY A 48 -19.65 -6.02 -1.21
N GLY A 49 -20.47 -5.16 -0.58
CA GLY A 49 -21.82 -4.77 -1.00
C GLY A 49 -21.88 -3.63 -2.02
N SER A 50 -22.89 -2.77 -1.86
CA SER A 50 -23.14 -1.59 -2.71
C SER A 50 -21.98 -0.61 -2.71
N GLU A 51 -21.42 -0.30 -1.56
CA GLU A 51 -20.33 0.69 -1.46
C GLU A 51 -19.07 0.24 -2.22
N LEU A 52 -18.76 -1.07 -2.23
CA LEU A 52 -17.69 -1.59 -3.07
C LEU A 52 -18.05 -1.50 -4.57
N THR A 53 -19.31 -1.75 -4.94
CA THR A 53 -19.75 -1.57 -6.34
C THR A 53 -19.58 -0.13 -6.78
N ASP A 54 -20.06 0.83 -5.98
CA ASP A 54 -19.98 2.27 -6.28
C ASP A 54 -18.53 2.74 -6.34
N PHE A 55 -17.67 2.22 -5.46
CA PHE A 55 -16.23 2.47 -5.49
C PHE A 55 -15.58 2.07 -6.81
N LEU A 56 -16.01 0.94 -7.40
CA LEU A 56 -15.49 0.40 -8.66
C LEU A 56 -16.06 1.09 -9.90
N VAL A 57 -17.22 1.76 -9.82
CA VAL A 57 -17.76 2.55 -10.94
C VAL A 57 -16.77 3.62 -11.40
N TRP A 58 -16.00 4.19 -10.46
CA TRP A 58 -14.93 5.13 -10.78
C TRP A 58 -13.86 4.49 -11.67
N ASP A 59 -13.43 3.27 -11.32
CA ASP A 59 -12.43 2.50 -12.08
C ASP A 59 -12.94 2.16 -13.49
N GLU A 60 -14.21 1.77 -13.63
CA GLU A 60 -14.83 1.52 -14.94
C GLU A 60 -14.82 2.76 -15.82
N ALA A 61 -15.23 3.90 -15.26
CA ALA A 61 -15.30 5.16 -16.00
C ALA A 61 -13.91 5.65 -16.40
N GLN A 62 -12.91 5.54 -15.51
CA GLN A 62 -11.54 5.92 -15.81
C GLN A 62 -10.93 5.05 -16.90
N VAL A 63 -11.12 3.73 -16.84
CA VAL A 63 -10.63 2.82 -17.88
C VAL A 63 -11.23 3.14 -19.24
N LEU A 64 -12.54 3.41 -19.30
CA LEU A 64 -13.20 3.76 -20.56
C LEU A 64 -12.65 5.07 -21.14
N ARG A 65 -12.44 6.10 -20.30
CA ARG A 65 -11.87 7.39 -20.73
C ARG A 65 -10.45 7.24 -21.27
N ASP A 66 -9.59 6.51 -20.55
CA ASP A 66 -8.16 6.52 -20.83
C ASP A 66 -7.78 5.50 -21.91
N TYR A 67 -8.53 4.41 -22.04
CA TYR A 67 -8.21 3.33 -22.99
C TYR A 67 -9.22 3.17 -24.13
N GLY A 68 -10.34 3.88 -24.11
CA GLY A 68 -11.38 3.80 -25.14
C GLY A 68 -12.12 2.47 -25.19
N GLN A 69 -11.97 1.62 -24.17
CA GLN A 69 -12.58 0.29 -24.08
C GLN A 69 -12.96 -0.05 -22.65
N ARG A 70 -13.92 -0.97 -22.46
CA ARG A 70 -14.28 -1.48 -21.13
C ARG A 70 -13.34 -2.62 -20.74
N ALA A 71 -12.84 -2.59 -19.50
CA ALA A 71 -12.12 -3.74 -18.95
C ALA A 71 -13.08 -4.84 -18.46
N ARG A 72 -12.53 -6.04 -18.30
CA ARG A 72 -13.22 -7.14 -17.62
C ARG A 72 -13.45 -6.79 -16.15
N PRO A 73 -14.55 -7.24 -15.51
CA PRO A 73 -14.83 -6.93 -14.11
C PRO A 73 -13.70 -7.30 -13.13
N ASP A 74 -12.98 -8.40 -13.39
CA ASP A 74 -11.86 -8.82 -12.55
C ASP A 74 -10.63 -7.88 -12.63
N VAL A 75 -10.47 -7.19 -13.76
CA VAL A 75 -9.39 -6.19 -13.95
C VAL A 75 -9.76 -4.90 -13.23
N ILE A 76 -11.03 -4.48 -13.33
CA ILE A 76 -11.58 -3.35 -12.58
C ILE A 76 -11.43 -3.55 -11.08
N ALA A 77 -11.78 -4.74 -10.58
CA ALA A 77 -11.60 -5.10 -9.17
C ALA A 77 -10.13 -5.03 -8.75
N SER A 78 -9.20 -5.46 -9.61
CA SER A 78 -7.75 -5.36 -9.33
C SER A 78 -7.28 -3.92 -9.24
N PHE A 79 -7.74 -3.02 -10.12
CA PHE A 79 -7.36 -1.60 -10.08
C PHE A 79 -7.95 -0.90 -8.87
N GLY A 80 -9.23 -1.14 -8.57
CA GLY A 80 -9.89 -0.57 -7.41
C GLY A 80 -9.22 -1.02 -6.10
N LEU A 81 -8.82 -2.29 -6.02
CA LEU A 81 -8.10 -2.81 -4.86
C LEU A 81 -6.72 -2.18 -4.72
N HIS A 82 -5.93 -2.13 -5.80
CA HIS A 82 -4.62 -1.45 -5.80
C HIS A 82 -4.76 0.02 -5.33
N ARG A 83 -5.73 0.77 -5.88
CA ARG A 83 -5.99 2.18 -5.53
C ARG A 83 -6.36 2.42 -4.07
N TYR A 84 -6.82 1.40 -3.36
CA TYR A 84 -7.09 1.46 -1.92
C TYR A 84 -5.91 0.92 -1.10
N ALA A 85 -5.46 -0.28 -1.43
CA ALA A 85 -4.50 -1.03 -0.63
C ALA A 85 -3.11 -0.40 -0.67
N TRP A 86 -2.69 0.19 -1.80
CA TRP A 86 -1.41 0.87 -1.92
C TRP A 86 -1.26 2.01 -0.89
N PRO A 87 -2.14 3.04 -0.83
CA PRO A 87 -2.04 4.06 0.20
C PRO A 87 -2.34 3.53 1.61
N ALA A 88 -3.20 2.51 1.76
CA ALA A 88 -3.49 1.93 3.08
C ALA A 88 -2.26 1.24 3.69
N CYS A 89 -1.43 0.55 2.88
CA CYS A 89 -0.16 -0.02 3.33
C CYS A 89 0.80 1.06 3.83
N LEU A 90 0.86 2.23 3.17
CA LEU A 90 1.72 3.33 3.57
C LEU A 90 1.40 3.90 4.96
N LEU A 91 0.13 3.83 5.39
CA LEU A 91 -0.26 4.21 6.75
C LEU A 91 0.51 3.43 7.82
N ILE A 92 0.93 2.19 7.51
CA ILE A 92 1.62 1.31 8.45
C ILE A 92 3.12 1.27 8.16
N THR A 93 3.52 1.16 6.89
CA THR A 93 4.91 0.94 6.52
C THR A 93 5.77 2.20 6.65
N VAL A 94 5.21 3.39 6.42
CA VAL A 94 5.99 4.65 6.49
C VAL A 94 6.37 5.01 7.93
N PRO A 95 5.45 5.00 8.92
CA PRO A 95 5.83 5.22 10.32
C PRO A 95 6.85 4.18 10.84
N TRP A 96 6.73 2.92 10.38
CA TRP A 96 7.69 1.87 10.71
C TRP A 96 9.08 2.19 10.15
N PHE A 97 9.15 2.51 8.85
CA PHE A 97 10.41 2.77 8.16
C PHE A 97 11.15 4.02 8.66
N LEU A 98 10.39 5.08 8.99
CA LEU A 98 10.97 6.36 9.43
C LEU A 98 11.29 6.38 10.93
N HIS A 99 10.44 5.77 11.75
CA HIS A 99 10.49 5.97 13.20
C HIS A 99 10.42 4.68 14.02
N ARG A 100 10.43 3.50 13.40
CA ARG A 100 10.28 2.20 14.08
C ARG A 100 8.98 2.12 14.91
N ARG A 101 7.92 2.77 14.44
CA ARG A 101 6.59 2.75 15.05
C ARG A 101 5.59 2.10 14.11
N VAL A 102 4.90 1.07 14.57
CA VAL A 102 3.93 0.31 13.77
C VAL A 102 2.53 0.62 14.26
N PRO A 103 1.76 1.48 13.58
CA PRO A 103 0.39 1.76 13.99
C PRO A 103 -0.51 0.56 13.71
N ARG A 104 -1.60 0.45 14.48
CA ARG A 104 -2.68 -0.51 14.25
C ARG A 104 -3.91 0.20 13.70
N TYR A 105 -4.34 -0.19 12.50
CA TYR A 105 -5.52 0.36 11.83
C TYR A 105 -6.46 -0.76 11.37
N PRO A 106 -7.40 -1.22 12.22
CA PRO A 106 -8.49 -2.08 11.78
C PRO A 106 -9.26 -1.47 10.59
N ALA A 107 -9.89 -2.30 9.75
CA ALA A 107 -10.52 -1.81 8.52
C ALA A 107 -11.64 -0.77 8.75
N ASP A 108 -12.31 -0.80 9.90
CA ASP A 108 -13.34 0.17 10.30
C ASP A 108 -12.76 1.49 10.87
N HIS A 109 -11.45 1.56 11.05
CA HIS A 109 -10.71 2.74 11.53
C HIS A 109 -10.13 3.60 10.39
N VAL A 110 -10.35 3.23 9.13
CA VAL A 110 -9.85 3.95 7.96
C VAL A 110 -10.99 4.30 7.01
N ALA A 111 -11.04 5.56 6.60
CA ALA A 111 -11.85 6.02 5.48
C ALA A 111 -10.95 6.59 4.38
N TYR A 112 -11.35 6.38 3.13
CA TYR A 112 -10.64 6.80 1.94
C TYR A 112 -11.59 7.57 1.02
N ASP A 113 -11.11 8.69 0.51
CA ASP A 113 -11.80 9.50 -0.49
C ASP A 113 -10.82 9.76 -1.64
N ARG A 114 -11.02 9.00 -2.73
CA ARG A 114 -10.24 9.11 -3.97
C ARG A 114 -10.64 10.30 -4.85
N THR A 115 -11.68 11.04 -4.45
CA THR A 115 -12.24 12.16 -5.23
C THR A 115 -11.85 13.52 -4.67
N ALA A 116 -11.02 13.54 -3.62
CA ALA A 116 -10.56 14.76 -2.99
C ALA A 116 -9.80 15.65 -3.97
N GLU A 117 -10.26 16.90 -4.10
CA GLU A 117 -9.66 17.91 -4.96
C GLU A 117 -8.20 18.18 -4.57
N GLY A 118 -7.33 18.30 -5.57
CA GLY A 118 -5.89 18.55 -5.38
C GLY A 118 -5.08 17.33 -4.92
N LEU A 119 -5.72 16.19 -4.64
CA LEU A 119 -5.08 14.97 -4.16
C LEU A 119 -5.33 13.81 -5.14
N PRO A 120 -4.51 13.65 -6.20
CA PRO A 120 -4.70 12.61 -7.22
C PRO A 120 -4.64 11.16 -6.68
N LEU A 121 -4.00 10.94 -5.53
CA LEU A 121 -4.00 9.64 -4.83
C LEU A 121 -5.07 9.56 -3.74
N GLY A 122 -5.89 10.61 -3.60
CA GLY A 122 -6.95 10.74 -2.62
C GLY A 122 -6.47 11.18 -1.23
N ARG A 123 -7.38 11.11 -0.27
CA ARG A 123 -7.11 11.36 1.15
C ARG A 123 -7.62 10.23 2.03
N MET A 124 -6.94 10.02 3.13
CA MET A 124 -7.29 9.05 4.16
C MET A 124 -7.53 9.73 5.49
N ALA A 125 -8.58 9.29 6.19
CA ALA A 125 -8.87 9.65 7.56
C ALA A 125 -8.72 8.41 8.44
N VAL A 126 -7.89 8.50 9.47
CA VAL A 126 -7.47 7.33 10.26
C VAL A 126 -7.70 7.53 11.75
N ARG A 127 -8.18 6.49 12.42
CA ARG A 127 -8.25 6.42 13.89
C ARG A 127 -7.27 5.37 14.40
N GLY A 128 -6.22 5.81 15.09
CA GLY A 128 -5.24 4.87 15.66
C GLY A 128 -5.86 3.96 16.72
N ALA A 129 -5.57 2.66 16.67
CA ALA A 129 -5.93 1.70 17.71
C ALA A 129 -4.73 1.33 18.61
N GLY A 130 -3.77 2.24 18.72
CA GLY A 130 -2.45 2.03 19.34
C GLY A 130 -1.34 1.81 18.32
N PHE A 131 -0.11 1.63 18.81
CA PHE A 131 1.06 1.36 17.98
C PHE A 131 2.10 0.54 18.73
N ALA A 132 2.91 -0.24 18.01
CA ALA A 132 4.08 -0.91 18.54
C ALA A 132 5.35 -0.07 18.33
N CYS A 133 6.31 -0.16 19.25
CA CYS A 133 7.62 0.50 19.15
C CYS A 133 8.71 -0.33 19.85
N LEU A 134 9.98 0.04 19.62
CA LEU A 134 11.13 -0.62 20.24
C LEU A 134 11.40 -0.12 21.67
N PRO A 135 12.16 -0.87 22.49
CA PRO A 135 12.61 -0.39 23.78
C PRO A 135 13.42 0.89 23.62
N GLY A 136 13.14 1.91 24.44
CA GLY A 136 13.83 3.19 24.40
C GLY A 136 13.25 4.22 23.41
N ASP A 137 12.20 3.88 22.65
CA ASP A 137 11.50 4.88 21.84
C ASP A 137 10.89 5.97 22.77
N PRO A 138 11.10 7.27 22.50
CA PRO A 138 10.51 8.35 23.29
C PRO A 138 8.97 8.31 23.39
N ALA A 139 8.31 7.70 22.40
CA ALA A 139 6.86 7.52 22.37
C ALA A 139 6.38 6.31 23.20
N ALA A 140 7.27 5.49 23.75
CA ALA A 140 6.90 4.31 24.54
C ALA A 140 6.07 4.63 25.81
N ALA A 141 6.14 5.88 26.30
CA ALA A 141 5.35 6.35 27.44
C ALA A 141 3.95 6.89 27.04
N LEU A 142 3.65 6.99 25.75
CA LEU A 142 2.37 7.51 25.28
C LEU A 142 1.25 6.47 25.44
N PRO A 143 0.00 6.90 25.69
CA PRO A 143 -1.15 6.00 25.69
C PRO A 143 -1.26 5.21 24.38
N GLY A 144 -1.52 3.91 24.49
CA GLY A 144 -1.64 3.01 23.33
C GLY A 144 -0.31 2.54 22.73
N ALA A 145 0.84 2.94 23.30
CA ALA A 145 2.13 2.37 22.95
C ALA A 145 2.27 0.95 23.49
N ARG A 146 2.78 0.04 22.66
CA ARG A 146 3.19 -1.31 23.06
C ARG A 146 4.65 -1.53 22.70
N VAL A 147 5.49 -1.72 23.71
CA VAL A 147 6.91 -1.99 23.51
C VAL A 147 7.09 -3.46 23.13
N VAL A 148 7.72 -3.73 21.99
CA VAL A 148 8.13 -5.08 21.57
C VAL A 148 9.60 -5.34 21.88
N ALA A 149 10.04 -6.59 21.82
CA ALA A 149 11.37 -6.97 22.28
C ALA A 149 12.51 -6.46 21.38
N ASP A 150 12.35 -6.58 20.06
CA ASP A 150 13.40 -6.32 19.07
C ASP A 150 12.83 -5.97 17.68
N GLU A 151 13.73 -5.77 16.72
CA GLU A 151 13.41 -5.43 15.33
C GLU A 151 12.60 -6.52 14.61
N GLU A 152 12.81 -7.80 14.91
CA GLU A 152 12.03 -8.86 14.26
C GLU A 152 10.62 -8.94 14.85
N ALA A 153 10.48 -8.74 16.16
CA ALA A 153 9.18 -8.55 16.78
C ALA A 153 8.45 -7.35 16.17
N LEU A 154 9.15 -6.24 15.90
CA LEU A 154 8.56 -5.09 15.23
C LEU A 154 8.13 -5.38 13.78
N ARG A 155 8.93 -6.12 13.00
CA ARG A 155 8.53 -6.58 11.65
C ARG A 155 7.32 -7.51 11.71
N ALA A 156 7.22 -8.36 12.73
CA ALA A 156 6.04 -9.18 12.96
C ALA A 156 4.79 -8.32 13.20
N GLU A 157 4.92 -7.20 13.90
CA GLU A 157 3.84 -6.23 14.06
C GLU A 157 3.43 -5.56 12.75
N VAL A 158 4.38 -5.22 11.88
CA VAL A 158 4.06 -4.67 10.54
C VAL A 158 3.23 -5.68 9.76
N ARG A 159 3.69 -6.93 9.73
CA ARG A 159 2.97 -8.03 9.06
C ARG A 159 1.58 -8.25 9.66
N ALA A 160 1.44 -8.21 10.98
CA ALA A 160 0.17 -8.40 11.66
C ALA A 160 -0.80 -7.23 11.41
N SER A 161 -0.32 -5.99 11.54
CA SER A 161 -1.14 -4.78 11.36
C SER A 161 -1.65 -4.65 9.93
N VAL A 162 -0.80 -4.89 8.93
CA VAL A 162 -1.23 -4.89 7.50
C VAL A 162 -2.21 -6.04 7.24
N ALA A 163 -1.96 -7.24 7.79
CA ALA A 163 -2.84 -8.39 7.58
C ALA A 163 -4.23 -8.16 8.20
N GLU A 164 -4.27 -7.64 9.42
CA GLU A 164 -5.52 -7.28 10.11
C GLU A 164 -6.33 -6.23 9.32
N HIS A 165 -5.66 -5.26 8.71
CA HIS A 165 -6.31 -4.25 7.88
C HIS A 165 -6.84 -4.85 6.58
N LEU A 166 -6.00 -5.59 5.85
CA LEU A 166 -6.30 -6.00 4.48
C LEU A 166 -7.11 -7.28 4.40
N GLU A 167 -6.97 -8.26 5.29
CA GLU A 167 -7.70 -9.53 5.22
C GLU A 167 -9.21 -9.37 4.97
N PRO A 168 -9.96 -8.55 5.76
CA PRO A 168 -11.38 -8.34 5.51
C PRO A 168 -11.64 -7.62 4.17
N VAL A 169 -10.78 -6.69 3.75
CA VAL A 169 -10.90 -5.99 2.46
C VAL A 169 -10.69 -6.96 1.30
N LEU A 170 -9.65 -7.82 1.36
CA LEU A 170 -9.41 -8.86 0.38
C LEU A 170 -10.59 -9.83 0.28
N ALA A 171 -11.22 -10.18 1.42
CA ALA A 171 -12.43 -10.99 1.43
C ALA A 171 -13.60 -10.31 0.68
N GLY A 172 -13.82 -9.01 0.90
CA GLY A 172 -14.85 -8.22 0.21
C GLY A 172 -14.64 -8.13 -1.31
N PHE A 173 -13.39 -8.03 -1.76
CA PHE A 173 -13.03 -8.04 -3.19
C PHE A 173 -13.03 -9.44 -3.81
N GLY A 174 -12.86 -10.50 -3.01
CA GLY A 174 -12.77 -11.89 -3.45
C GLY A 174 -13.83 -12.32 -4.47
N PRO A 175 -15.12 -12.05 -4.26
CA PRO A 175 -16.18 -12.36 -5.22
C PRO A 175 -15.98 -11.79 -6.62
N ARG A 176 -15.33 -10.63 -6.75
CA ARG A 176 -15.07 -9.92 -8.01
C ARG A 176 -13.69 -10.22 -8.61
N ALA A 177 -12.78 -10.84 -7.85
CA ALA A 177 -11.44 -11.17 -8.31
C ALA A 177 -11.40 -12.45 -9.17
N ARG A 178 -10.59 -12.46 -10.23
CA ARG A 178 -10.35 -13.65 -11.06
C ARG A 178 -9.73 -14.80 -10.27
N ARG A 179 -8.82 -14.48 -9.35
CA ARG A 179 -8.11 -15.44 -8.48
C ARG A 179 -8.19 -14.93 -7.04
N ARG A 180 -8.59 -15.81 -6.12
CA ARG A 180 -8.85 -15.50 -4.70
C ARG A 180 -7.72 -16.00 -3.80
N GLY A 181 -7.89 -15.81 -2.49
CA GLY A 181 -7.02 -16.39 -1.46
C GLY A 181 -5.57 -16.01 -1.67
N ARG A 182 -4.72 -16.99 -2.02
CA ARG A 182 -3.27 -16.77 -2.25
C ARG A 182 -2.96 -15.66 -3.25
N ALA A 183 -3.75 -15.50 -4.32
CA ALA A 183 -3.47 -14.46 -5.32
C ALA A 183 -3.71 -13.04 -4.78
N LEU A 184 -4.72 -12.87 -3.93
CA LEU A 184 -5.01 -11.59 -3.27
C LEU A 184 -3.97 -11.27 -2.20
N TRP A 185 -3.47 -12.28 -1.49
CA TRP A 185 -2.33 -12.10 -0.59
C TRP A 185 -1.02 -11.81 -1.31
N GLY A 186 -0.84 -12.29 -2.55
CA GLY A 186 0.27 -11.86 -3.41
C GLY A 186 0.18 -10.37 -3.75
N MET A 187 -1.03 -9.84 -3.95
CA MET A 187 -1.21 -8.40 -4.13
C MET A 187 -0.90 -7.63 -2.86
N ALA A 188 -1.34 -8.10 -1.68
CA ALA A 188 -0.94 -7.47 -0.42
C ALA A 188 0.58 -7.42 -0.21
N THR A 189 1.31 -8.49 -0.57
CA THR A 189 2.78 -8.47 -0.62
C THR A 189 3.29 -7.35 -1.54
N ASP A 190 2.74 -7.25 -2.76
CA ASP A 190 3.15 -6.23 -3.72
C ASP A 190 2.87 -4.81 -3.23
N GLU A 191 1.71 -4.54 -2.65
CA GLU A 191 1.36 -3.20 -2.14
C GLU A 191 2.27 -2.76 -0.99
N VAL A 192 2.66 -3.68 -0.10
CA VAL A 192 3.62 -3.40 0.97
C VAL A 192 4.99 -3.02 0.39
N VAL A 193 5.51 -3.86 -0.51
CA VAL A 193 6.87 -3.72 -1.05
C VAL A 193 6.96 -2.49 -1.96
N GLU A 194 6.06 -2.36 -2.93
CA GLU A 194 6.13 -1.28 -3.91
C GLU A 194 5.71 0.07 -3.36
N GLY A 195 4.74 0.10 -2.45
CA GLY A 195 4.36 1.33 -1.74
C GLY A 195 5.56 1.92 -1.01
N LEU A 196 6.16 1.13 -0.12
CA LEU A 196 7.29 1.63 0.67
C LEU A 196 8.51 1.90 -0.21
N TRP A 197 8.81 1.05 -1.20
CA TRP A 197 9.96 1.25 -2.07
C TRP A 197 9.84 2.53 -2.92
N TYR A 198 8.64 2.84 -3.42
CA TYR A 198 8.37 4.09 -4.13
C TYR A 198 8.56 5.31 -3.22
N VAL A 199 7.97 5.32 -2.02
CA VAL A 199 8.15 6.43 -1.06
C VAL A 199 9.61 6.57 -0.63
N ALA A 200 10.32 5.46 -0.42
CA ALA A 200 11.73 5.47 -0.08
C ALA A 200 12.60 6.05 -1.20
N HIS A 201 12.27 5.80 -2.47
CA HIS A 201 12.94 6.46 -3.60
C HIS A 201 12.78 7.98 -3.52
N LEU A 202 11.56 8.48 -3.27
CA LEU A 202 11.30 9.93 -3.08
C LEU A 202 12.05 10.52 -1.87
N LEU A 203 12.38 9.69 -0.88
CA LEU A 203 13.17 10.07 0.29
C LEU A 203 14.69 9.97 0.08
N GLY A 204 15.17 9.39 -1.03
CA GLY A 204 16.59 9.07 -1.23
C GLY A 204 17.08 7.87 -0.42
N GLU A 205 16.17 7.01 0.03
CA GLU A 205 16.38 5.93 1.01
C GLU A 205 16.16 4.53 0.39
N GLN A 206 16.27 4.43 -0.93
CA GLN A 206 15.87 3.26 -1.71
C GLN A 206 16.61 1.97 -1.29
N GLU A 207 17.93 2.05 -1.06
CA GLU A 207 18.74 0.90 -0.64
C GLU A 207 18.39 0.43 0.79
N ARG A 208 18.14 1.36 1.72
CA ARG A 208 17.69 1.04 3.07
C ARG A 208 16.33 0.35 3.04
N ALA A 209 15.40 0.87 2.23
CA ALA A 209 14.08 0.25 2.05
C ALA A 209 14.18 -1.14 1.42
N ARG A 210 15.05 -1.36 0.45
CA ARG A 210 15.31 -2.69 -0.12
C ARG A 210 15.66 -3.69 0.99
N HIS A 211 16.66 -3.36 1.80
CA HIS A 211 17.11 -4.20 2.90
C HIS A 211 16.01 -4.49 3.93
N GLU A 212 15.30 -3.46 4.39
CA GLU A 212 14.21 -3.61 5.36
C GLU A 212 13.04 -4.44 4.81
N LEU A 213 12.71 -4.29 3.53
CA LEU A 213 11.63 -5.04 2.87
C LEU A 213 12.00 -6.51 2.66
N GLU A 214 13.26 -6.83 2.34
CA GLU A 214 13.77 -8.20 2.27
C GLU A 214 13.68 -8.90 3.63
N LEU A 215 13.97 -8.18 4.72
CA LEU A 215 13.80 -8.69 6.08
C LEU A 215 12.32 -8.80 6.50
N LEU A 216 11.48 -7.88 6.03
CA LEU A 216 10.05 -7.88 6.34
C LEU A 216 9.33 -9.07 5.69
N LEU A 217 9.65 -9.34 4.41
CA LEU A 217 9.00 -10.35 3.57
C LEU A 217 10.03 -11.29 2.90
N PRO A 218 10.65 -12.21 3.67
CA PRO A 218 11.63 -13.18 3.16
C PRO A 218 11.02 -14.40 2.44
N GLY A 219 9.70 -14.42 2.18
CA GLY A 219 9.02 -15.45 1.38
C GLY A 219 8.26 -16.54 2.16
N ALA A 220 8.61 -16.77 3.43
CA ALA A 220 7.97 -17.77 4.29
C ALA A 220 6.97 -17.18 5.31
N THR A 221 6.51 -15.95 5.07
CA THR A 221 5.70 -15.17 6.02
C THR A 221 4.21 -15.26 5.69
N LYS A 222 3.51 -16.29 6.20
CA LYS A 222 2.05 -16.38 6.06
C LYS A 222 1.36 -15.18 6.77
N PRO A 223 0.22 -14.69 6.27
CA PRO A 223 -0.50 -15.15 5.07
C PRO A 223 0.02 -14.58 3.75
N TYR A 224 1.04 -13.73 3.77
CA TYR A 224 1.67 -13.16 2.58
C TYR A 224 2.20 -14.25 1.64
N VAL A 225 2.17 -13.93 0.35
CA VAL A 225 2.61 -14.84 -0.72
C VAL A 225 3.72 -14.16 -1.51
N GLY A 226 4.81 -14.89 -1.74
CA GLY A 226 6.02 -14.34 -2.34
C GLY A 226 6.91 -13.65 -1.31
N ASP A 227 8.05 -13.16 -1.77
CA ASP A 227 9.01 -12.36 -1.02
C ASP A 227 9.04 -10.91 -1.56
N ALA A 228 9.97 -10.09 -1.06
CA ALA A 228 10.22 -8.77 -1.62
C ALA A 228 10.69 -8.82 -3.09
N ALA A 229 11.30 -9.93 -3.51
CA ALA A 229 11.65 -10.27 -4.89
C ALA A 229 12.52 -9.25 -5.63
N PHE A 230 13.35 -8.48 -4.93
CA PHE A 230 14.24 -7.51 -5.58
C PHE A 230 15.26 -8.19 -6.48
N ARG A 231 15.52 -7.56 -7.61
CA ARG A 231 16.45 -8.02 -8.64
C ARG A 231 17.26 -6.85 -9.16
N GLU A 232 18.47 -7.18 -9.60
CA GLU A 232 19.32 -6.29 -10.38
C GLU A 232 19.48 -6.87 -11.78
N LEU A 233 19.20 -6.04 -12.79
CA LEU A 233 19.52 -6.31 -14.19
C LEU A 233 20.69 -5.43 -14.61
N LYS A 234 21.36 -5.78 -15.71
CA LYS A 234 22.39 -4.95 -16.32
C LYS A 234 21.81 -4.22 -17.52
N GLY A 235 22.01 -2.91 -17.57
CA GLY A 235 21.73 -2.13 -18.77
C GLY A 235 22.82 -2.31 -19.83
N PRO A 236 22.64 -1.67 -21.01
CA PRO A 236 23.54 -1.81 -22.15
C PRO A 236 24.99 -1.43 -21.85
N ASP A 237 25.21 -0.46 -20.95
CA ASP A 237 26.53 0.03 -20.56
C ASP A 237 27.04 -0.64 -19.26
N GLY A 238 26.33 -1.67 -18.77
CA GLY A 238 26.68 -2.44 -17.58
C GLY A 238 26.22 -1.82 -16.25
N GLU A 239 25.50 -0.71 -16.30
CA GLU A 239 24.91 -0.04 -15.15
C GLU A 239 23.85 -0.93 -14.48
N PRO A 240 23.75 -0.92 -13.14
CA PRO A 240 22.74 -1.68 -12.41
C PRO A 240 21.36 -1.04 -12.58
N LEU A 241 20.38 -1.85 -13.01
CA LEU A 241 18.98 -1.48 -13.11
C LEU A 241 18.17 -2.27 -12.07
N HIS A 242 17.66 -1.57 -11.07
CA HIS A 242 16.91 -2.19 -9.97
C HIS A 242 15.45 -2.41 -10.33
N THR A 243 14.95 -3.60 -10.00
CA THR A 243 13.56 -4.01 -10.22
C THR A 243 13.14 -5.04 -9.17
N ARG A 244 11.93 -5.56 -9.29
CA ARG A 244 11.47 -6.73 -8.56
C ARG A 244 10.48 -7.54 -9.39
N ASP A 245 10.31 -8.82 -9.07
CA ASP A 245 9.25 -9.64 -9.64
C ASP A 245 8.02 -9.61 -8.73
N ARG A 246 6.91 -9.03 -9.20
CA ARG A 246 5.66 -9.01 -8.45
C ARG A 246 5.15 -10.42 -8.16
N ALA A 247 4.58 -10.61 -6.97
CA ALA A 247 3.93 -11.86 -6.57
C ALA A 247 2.53 -12.02 -7.20
N SER A 248 1.91 -10.92 -7.64
CA SER A 248 0.58 -10.88 -8.26
C SER A 248 0.59 -10.36 -9.70
N CYS A 249 -0.54 -10.56 -10.40
CA CYS A 249 -0.76 -10.04 -11.75
C CYS A 249 -2.01 -9.17 -11.74
N CYS A 250 -1.84 -7.86 -11.98
CA CYS A 250 -2.92 -6.87 -12.09
C CYS A 250 -3.74 -7.01 -13.39
N MET A 251 -3.29 -7.86 -14.32
CA MET A 251 -3.94 -8.13 -15.60
C MET A 251 -4.07 -6.91 -16.53
N PHE A 252 -3.31 -5.84 -16.28
CA PHE A 252 -3.28 -4.63 -17.11
C PHE A 252 -3.01 -4.92 -18.60
N TYR A 253 -2.22 -5.96 -18.89
CA TYR A 253 -1.93 -6.41 -20.26
C TYR A 253 -3.17 -6.72 -21.11
N THR A 254 -4.36 -6.92 -20.51
CA THR A 254 -5.59 -7.09 -21.28
C THR A 254 -6.15 -5.79 -21.86
N LEU A 255 -5.61 -4.62 -21.47
CA LEU A 255 -5.99 -3.30 -21.98
C LEU A 255 -4.93 -2.74 -22.92
N ARG A 256 -3.66 -2.78 -22.50
CA ARG A 256 -2.48 -2.30 -23.23
C ARG A 256 -1.31 -3.26 -22.98
N PRO A 257 -1.18 -4.34 -23.76
CA PRO A 257 -0.12 -5.33 -23.57
C PRO A 257 1.31 -4.75 -23.71
N GLU A 258 1.48 -3.69 -24.48
CA GLU A 258 2.72 -2.96 -24.70
C GLU A 258 3.17 -2.17 -23.44
N ASP A 259 2.23 -1.73 -22.61
CA ASP A 259 2.46 -0.80 -21.49
C ASP A 259 2.53 -1.50 -20.13
N THR A 260 3.04 -2.72 -20.08
CA THR A 260 3.30 -3.41 -18.81
C THR A 260 4.37 -2.68 -17.97
N CYS A 261 4.26 -2.73 -16.63
CA CYS A 261 5.25 -2.14 -15.73
C CYS A 261 6.56 -2.96 -15.71
N ALA A 262 7.66 -2.33 -15.26
CA ALA A 262 8.96 -2.99 -15.13
C ALA A 262 9.00 -4.10 -14.07
N THR A 263 8.00 -4.20 -13.18
CA THR A 263 7.88 -5.26 -12.17
C THR A 263 6.86 -6.35 -12.55
N CYS A 264 6.30 -6.31 -13.76
CA CYS A 264 5.27 -7.24 -14.21
C CYS A 264 5.84 -8.67 -14.34
N PRO A 265 5.15 -9.70 -13.81
CA PRO A 265 5.59 -11.10 -13.91
C PRO A 265 5.44 -11.70 -15.31
N ARG A 266 4.91 -10.94 -16.28
CA ARG A 266 4.76 -11.34 -17.68
C ARG A 266 5.83 -10.75 -18.61
N THR A 267 6.66 -9.85 -18.10
CA THR A 267 7.65 -9.13 -18.90
C THR A 267 8.98 -9.86 -18.83
N CYS A 268 9.59 -10.14 -19.99
CA CYS A 268 10.91 -10.76 -20.05
C CYS A 268 12.00 -9.75 -19.67
N ASP A 269 13.21 -10.23 -19.32
CA ASP A 269 14.28 -9.35 -18.85
C ASP A 269 14.72 -8.32 -19.90
N ALA A 270 14.71 -8.66 -21.19
CA ALA A 270 15.04 -7.71 -22.26
C ALA A 270 14.04 -6.53 -22.34
N ASP A 271 12.75 -6.83 -22.32
CA ASP A 271 11.70 -5.78 -22.30
C ASP A 271 11.74 -4.98 -21.00
N ARG A 272 12.08 -5.63 -19.89
CA ARG A 272 12.20 -4.99 -18.59
C ARG A 272 13.35 -3.98 -18.55
N VAL A 273 14.51 -4.32 -19.12
CA VAL A 273 15.63 -3.38 -19.27
C VAL A 273 15.20 -2.16 -20.08
N ASN A 274 14.56 -2.35 -21.24
CA ASN A 274 14.08 -1.24 -22.07
C ASN A 274 13.13 -0.30 -21.30
N LYS A 275 12.23 -0.87 -20.49
CA LYS A 275 11.29 -0.09 -19.67
C LYS A 275 11.98 0.69 -18.56
N LEU A 276 12.95 0.07 -17.86
CA LEU A 276 13.70 0.74 -16.79
C LEU A 276 14.51 1.92 -17.34
N LEU A 277 15.14 1.77 -18.49
CA LEU A 277 15.86 2.86 -19.17
C LEU A 277 14.93 4.01 -19.58
N ALA A 278 13.73 3.70 -20.09
CA ALA A 278 12.75 4.72 -20.47
C ALA A 278 12.19 5.52 -19.28
N THR A 279 12.34 5.03 -18.05
CA THR A 279 11.86 5.71 -16.83
C THR A 279 12.99 6.46 -16.10
N ALA A 280 14.25 6.21 -16.49
CA ALA A 280 15.44 6.83 -15.90
C ALA A 280 15.89 8.11 -16.63
N GLY A 281 15.34 8.37 -17.83
CA GLY A 281 15.55 9.60 -18.61
C GLY A 281 14.40 10.58 -18.47
#